data_AF-A0A939V2N4-F1
#
_entry.id   AF-A0A939V2N4-F1
#
_cell.length_a   1.000
_cell.length_b   1.000
_cell.length_c   1.000
_cell.angle_alpha   90.00
_cell.angle_beta   90.00
_cell.angle_gamma   90.00
#
_symmetry.space_group_name_H-M   'P 1'
#
loop_
_entity.id
_entity.type
_entity.pdbx_description
1 polymer ?
#
loop_
_entity_poly.entity_id
_entity_poly.type
_entity_poly.pdbx_seq_one_letter_code
_entity_poly.pdbx_strand_id
1 'polypeptide(L)'
;MEKISNQERLKPWMGFVLFAVLMALFLTVCVYMQTNWGMTGLVLTEVLFLLLAIGFCLIRKVKIREMFPIKKFSAREFFGSLLLIISGQNFVVILTMLVGMLVPSWMEETGEMTRFLYSGNPVLAFLIVAVTPAICEEAIHRGAILSCFRSIKKDWLIVLIMGLLFGINHMSPLRFLGTAILGAILSFVVVKRNNIILSMLMHFANNAVSALAGIYTAKMNISFNASQSLTPQVLGMYLIAGVTAPILFVLGCWLIAPEKHRKIRFLFAGILAGLMFITGSILTASSFSIPKAIVQSQISYEVTADDRNCEMDFDVEEERNYSIMVVITGKKEAEYAFVLKDEKGNTLIDSPLEKTLTANAFSDKLELPVGSYHTEIRAGESAVGDKPQITIVVN
;
A
#
# COMPACT_ATOMS: atom_id res chain seq x y z
N MET A 1 12.08 15.69 26.33
CA MET A 1 11.23 14.68 27.01
C MET A 1 11.41 14.74 28.52
N GLU A 2 10.39 14.32 29.28
CA GLU A 2 10.48 14.16 30.73
C GLU A 2 11.50 13.07 31.09
N LYS A 3 12.33 13.32 32.10
CA LYS A 3 13.38 12.40 32.56
C LYS A 3 12.76 11.24 33.33
N ILE A 4 13.22 10.02 33.04
CA ILE A 4 12.92 8.81 33.82
C ILE A 4 13.82 8.81 35.07
N SER A 5 13.31 8.36 36.22
CA SER A 5 14.01 8.44 37.50
C SER A 5 15.32 7.64 37.54
N ASN A 6 15.40 6.56 36.76
CA ASN A 6 16.58 5.70 36.62
C ASN A 6 17.10 5.71 35.17
N GLN A 7 17.12 6.88 34.51
CA GLN A 7 17.51 6.97 33.09
C GLN A 7 18.93 6.45 32.84
N GLU A 8 19.84 6.49 33.81
CA GLU A 8 21.19 5.91 33.66
C GLU A 8 21.18 4.39 33.40
N ARG A 9 20.10 3.70 33.79
CA ARG A 9 19.88 2.29 33.49
C ARG A 9 19.39 2.04 32.08
N LEU A 10 19.10 3.07 31.29
CA LEU A 10 18.64 2.95 29.92
C LEU A 10 19.66 3.62 28.99
N LYS A 11 20.31 2.82 28.14
CA LYS A 11 21.29 3.29 27.16
C LYS A 11 20.74 3.09 25.74
N PRO A 12 21.08 3.95 24.77
CA PRO A 12 20.60 3.82 23.39
C PRO A 12 20.83 2.43 22.76
N TRP A 13 22.00 1.82 23.01
CA TRP A 13 22.30 0.49 22.48
C TRP A 13 21.31 -0.59 22.95
N MET A 14 20.71 -0.43 24.14
CA MET A 14 19.72 -1.38 24.67
C MET A 14 18.43 -1.34 23.87
N GLY A 15 18.07 -0.19 23.29
CA GLY A 15 16.92 -0.08 22.40
C GLY A 15 17.13 -0.89 21.13
N PHE A 16 18.33 -0.83 20.55
CA PHE A 16 18.70 -1.65 19.38
C PHE A 16 18.76 -3.14 19.73
N VAL A 17 19.32 -3.52 20.87
CA VAL A 17 19.34 -4.92 21.31
C VAL A 17 17.93 -5.45 21.56
N LEU A 18 17.08 -4.68 22.25
CA LEU A 18 15.68 -5.06 22.47
C LEU A 18 14.93 -5.24 21.14
N PHE A 19 15.16 -4.35 20.17
CA PHE A 19 14.60 -4.48 18.83
C PHE A 19 15.15 -5.70 18.08
N ALA A 20 16.44 -5.99 18.18
CA ALA A 20 17.02 -7.18 17.56
C ALA A 20 16.44 -8.48 18.16
N VAL A 21 16.23 -8.52 19.48
CA VAL A 21 15.56 -9.64 20.16
C VAL A 21 14.11 -9.76 19.69
N LEU A 22 13.38 -8.64 19.61
CA LEU A 22 12.03 -8.59 19.07
C LEU A 22 11.99 -9.18 17.66
N MET A 23 12.90 -8.76 16.78
CA MET A 23 12.97 -9.26 15.41
C MET A 23 13.35 -10.73 15.31
N ALA A 24 14.31 -11.19 16.13
CA ALA A 24 14.67 -12.60 16.17
C ALA A 24 13.49 -13.47 16.59
N LEU A 25 12.74 -13.05 17.62
CA LEU A 25 11.52 -13.73 18.06
C LEU A 25 10.41 -13.64 17.00
N PHE A 26 10.28 -12.49 16.32
CA PHE A 26 9.30 -12.33 15.26
C PHE A 26 9.55 -13.33 14.12
N LEU A 27 10.78 -13.38 13.60
CA LEU A 27 11.16 -14.22 12.46
C LEU A 27 11.16 -15.72 12.77
N THR A 28 11.24 -16.11 14.05
CA THR A 28 11.27 -17.51 14.46
C THR A 28 9.94 -17.95 15.05
N VAL A 29 9.58 -17.39 16.20
CA VAL A 29 8.42 -17.78 17.00
C VAL A 29 7.12 -17.21 16.43
N CYS A 30 7.06 -15.92 16.11
CA CYS A 30 5.81 -15.30 15.64
C CYS A 30 5.42 -15.79 14.24
N VAL A 31 6.36 -15.86 13.30
CA VAL A 31 6.11 -16.41 11.96
C VAL A 31 5.63 -17.86 12.05
N TYR A 32 6.24 -18.69 12.90
CA TYR A 32 5.77 -20.05 13.15
C TYR A 32 4.32 -20.06 13.66
N MET A 33 4.00 -19.25 14.66
CA MET A 33 2.66 -19.17 15.25
C MET A 33 1.61 -18.69 14.25
N GLN A 34 1.91 -17.65 13.46
CA GLN A 34 1.01 -17.11 12.45
C GLN A 34 0.76 -18.10 11.31
N THR A 35 1.80 -18.84 10.89
CA THR A 35 1.67 -19.83 9.82
C THR A 35 0.86 -21.05 10.25
N ASN A 36 1.07 -21.54 11.47
CA ASN A 36 0.42 -22.77 11.95
C ASN A 36 -0.95 -22.53 12.61
N TRP A 37 -1.16 -21.37 13.23
CA TRP A 37 -2.37 -21.06 14.01
C TRP A 37 -3.14 -19.84 13.50
N GLY A 38 -2.75 -19.26 12.36
CA GLY A 38 -3.47 -18.17 11.71
C GLY A 38 -3.70 -16.97 12.63
N MET A 39 -4.96 -16.53 12.75
CA MET A 39 -5.36 -15.38 13.55
C MET A 39 -5.06 -15.53 15.05
N THR A 40 -5.11 -16.75 15.59
CA THR A 40 -4.69 -17.01 16.97
C THR A 40 -3.20 -16.78 17.13
N GLY A 41 -2.39 -17.20 16.16
CA GLY A 41 -0.96 -16.91 16.11
C GLY A 41 -0.66 -15.42 16.06
N LEU A 42 -1.49 -14.64 15.35
CA LEU A 42 -1.37 -13.19 15.28
C LEU A 42 -1.67 -12.51 16.64
N VAL A 43 -2.73 -12.93 17.33
CA VAL A 43 -3.03 -12.44 18.69
C VAL A 43 -1.89 -12.75 19.65
N LEU A 44 -1.37 -13.97 19.61
CA LEU A 44 -0.28 -14.37 20.49
C LEU A 44 1.04 -13.63 20.16
N THR A 45 1.24 -13.22 18.91
CA THR A 45 2.34 -12.32 18.50
C THR A 45 2.25 -10.98 19.24
N GLU A 46 1.06 -10.37 19.25
CA GLU A 46 0.83 -9.11 19.96
C GLU A 46 1.01 -9.25 21.48
N VAL A 47 0.50 -10.35 22.06
CA VAL A 47 0.71 -10.64 23.48
C VAL A 47 2.20 -10.78 23.79
N LEU A 48 2.98 -11.45 22.93
CA LEU A 48 4.43 -11.55 23.09
C LEU A 48 5.10 -10.17 23.10
N PHE A 49 4.70 -9.26 22.21
CA PHE A 49 5.23 -7.89 22.17
C PHE A 49 4.97 -7.14 23.48
N LEU A 50 3.75 -7.25 24.01
CA LEU A 50 3.39 -6.66 25.30
C LEU A 50 4.20 -7.27 26.45
N LEU A 51 4.37 -8.60 26.47
CA LEU A 51 5.15 -9.30 27.47
C LEU A 51 6.63 -8.91 27.42
N LEU A 52 7.22 -8.75 26.23
CA LEU A 52 8.59 -8.25 26.07
C LEU A 52 8.74 -6.83 26.61
N ALA A 53 7.76 -5.95 26.35
CA ALA A 53 7.78 -4.57 26.84
C ALA A 53 7.73 -4.51 28.38
N ILE A 54 6.80 -5.26 28.98
CA ILE A 54 6.65 -5.35 30.44
C ILE A 54 7.87 -6.03 31.07
N GLY A 55 8.33 -7.14 30.51
CA GLY A 55 9.51 -7.87 30.96
C GLY A 55 10.75 -6.98 30.97
N PHE A 56 10.98 -6.22 29.90
CA PHE A 56 12.07 -5.25 29.83
C PHE A 56 11.94 -4.18 30.93
N CYS A 57 10.74 -3.62 31.14
CA CYS A 57 10.47 -2.66 32.21
C CYS A 57 10.90 -3.19 33.59
N LEU A 58 10.50 -4.42 33.91
CA LEU A 58 10.78 -5.10 35.17
C LEU A 58 12.28 -5.42 35.34
N ILE A 59 12.94 -5.97 34.32
CA ILE A 59 14.37 -6.29 34.33
C ILE A 59 15.21 -5.02 34.55
N ARG A 60 14.85 -3.92 33.88
CA ARG A 60 15.57 -2.63 34.02
C ARG A 60 15.18 -1.88 35.30
N LYS A 61 14.20 -2.36 36.06
CA LYS A 61 13.68 -1.74 37.29
C LYS A 61 13.31 -0.27 37.04
N VAL A 62 12.63 -0.02 35.94
CA VAL A 62 12.07 1.29 35.58
C VAL A 62 10.61 1.31 36.05
N LYS A 63 10.12 2.44 36.54
CA LYS A 63 8.71 2.52 36.97
C LYS A 63 7.80 2.42 35.75
N ILE A 64 6.78 1.56 35.82
CA ILE A 64 5.77 1.35 34.76
C ILE A 64 5.18 2.69 34.29
N ARG A 65 4.84 3.60 35.22
CA ARG A 65 4.27 4.91 34.88
C ARG A 65 5.22 5.84 34.12
N GLU A 66 6.52 5.64 34.23
CA GLU A 66 7.54 6.43 33.53
C GLU A 66 7.83 5.85 32.14
N MET A 67 7.79 4.52 31.99
CA MET A 67 7.96 3.84 30.71
C MET A 67 6.70 3.90 29.85
N PHE A 68 5.51 3.79 30.46
CA PHE A 68 4.20 3.82 29.82
C PHE A 68 3.40 5.03 30.35
N PRO A 69 3.79 6.26 30.00
CA PRO A 69 3.18 7.45 30.56
C PRO A 69 1.77 7.66 30.01
N ILE A 70 0.77 7.48 30.88
CA ILE A 70 -0.63 7.75 30.60
C ILE A 70 -0.98 9.11 31.19
N LYS A 71 -1.32 10.07 30.33
CA LYS A 71 -1.67 11.44 30.73
C LYS A 71 -2.96 11.87 30.07
N LYS A 72 -3.65 12.84 30.69
CA LYS A 72 -4.72 13.58 30.02
C LYS A 72 -4.11 14.39 28.86
N PHE A 73 -4.84 14.50 27.76
CA PHE A 73 -4.48 15.34 26.62
C PHE A 73 -5.54 16.43 26.41
N SER A 74 -5.09 17.57 25.92
CA SER A 74 -5.94 18.71 25.55
C SER A 74 -6.59 18.51 24.18
N ALA A 75 -7.68 19.24 23.90
CA ALA A 75 -8.30 19.25 22.58
C ALA A 75 -7.29 19.63 21.47
N ARG A 76 -6.39 20.56 21.78
CA ARG A 76 -5.31 20.96 20.88
C ARG A 76 -4.42 19.78 20.50
N GLU A 77 -4.02 18.96 21.45
CA GLU A 77 -3.19 17.78 21.20
C GLU A 77 -3.96 16.71 20.41
N PHE A 78 -5.23 16.49 20.76
CA PHE A 78 -6.10 15.56 20.03
C PHE A 78 -6.22 15.94 18.54
N PHE A 79 -6.60 17.19 18.25
CA PHE A 79 -6.70 17.66 16.86
C PHE A 79 -5.34 17.69 16.17
N GLY A 80 -4.26 18.05 16.88
CA GLY A 80 -2.91 17.96 16.34
C GLY A 80 -2.54 16.54 15.88
N SER A 81 -2.81 15.55 16.72
CA SER A 81 -2.64 14.13 16.41
C SER A 81 -3.51 13.68 15.23
N LEU A 82 -4.77 14.09 15.18
CA LEU A 82 -5.68 13.78 14.08
C LEU A 82 -5.17 14.34 12.73
N LEU A 83 -4.73 15.60 12.70
CA LEU A 83 -4.19 16.20 11.48
C LEU A 83 -2.89 15.50 11.02
N LEU A 84 -2.04 15.11 11.97
CA LEU A 84 -0.81 14.38 11.66
C LEU A 84 -1.09 13.01 11.06
N ILE A 85 -2.07 12.25 11.59
CA ILE A 85 -2.35 10.92 11.05
C ILE A 85 -3.02 11.00 9.67
N ILE A 86 -3.94 11.95 9.46
CA ILE A 86 -4.56 12.20 8.14
C ILE A 86 -3.49 12.60 7.11
N SER A 87 -2.61 13.52 7.49
CA SER A 87 -1.48 13.94 6.64
C SER A 87 -0.54 12.78 6.32
N GLY A 88 -0.13 12.02 7.35
CA GLY A 88 0.72 10.85 7.20
C GLY A 88 0.14 9.83 6.24
N GLN A 89 -1.15 9.53 6.35
CA GLN A 89 -1.80 8.56 5.48
C GLN A 89 -1.85 8.99 4.01
N ASN A 90 -2.01 10.28 3.73
CA ASN A 90 -1.92 10.79 2.36
C ASN A 90 -0.52 10.57 1.76
N PHE A 91 0.53 10.88 2.52
CA PHE A 91 1.90 10.60 2.08
C PHE A 91 2.15 9.10 1.88
N VAL A 92 1.63 8.25 2.78
CA VAL A 92 1.75 6.80 2.68
C VAL A 92 1.09 6.26 1.42
N VAL A 93 -0.13 6.70 1.09
CA VAL A 93 -0.83 6.24 -0.12
C VAL A 93 -0.07 6.65 -1.37
N ILE A 94 0.35 7.91 -1.49
CA ILE A 94 1.14 8.40 -2.64
C ILE A 94 2.44 7.59 -2.78
N LEU A 95 3.14 7.34 -1.66
CA LEU A 95 4.38 6.58 -1.67
C LEU A 95 4.15 5.10 -2.03
N THR A 96 3.07 4.49 -1.53
CA THR A 96 2.70 3.12 -1.87
C THR A 96 2.40 2.99 -3.36
N MET A 97 1.71 3.98 -3.95
CA MET A 97 1.46 4.02 -5.40
C MET A 97 2.77 4.15 -6.20
N LEU A 98 3.67 5.05 -5.79
CA LEU A 98 4.97 5.22 -6.44
C LEU A 98 5.81 3.95 -6.39
N VAL A 99 5.93 3.30 -5.22
CA VAL A 99 6.67 2.05 -5.08
C VAL A 99 5.99 0.92 -5.85
N GLY A 100 4.65 0.86 -5.84
CA GLY A 100 3.88 -0.10 -6.60
C GLY A 100 4.08 0.02 -8.11
N MET A 101 4.17 1.23 -8.65
CA MET A 101 4.49 1.46 -10.06
C MET A 101 5.92 1.00 -10.42
N LEU A 102 6.86 1.04 -9.48
CA LEU A 102 8.23 0.57 -9.69
C LEU A 102 8.35 -0.95 -9.56
N VAL A 103 7.60 -1.54 -8.62
CA VAL A 103 7.64 -2.98 -8.32
C VAL A 103 6.20 -3.50 -8.09
N PRO A 104 5.44 -3.79 -9.18
CA PRO A 104 4.03 -4.19 -9.07
C PRO A 104 3.80 -5.49 -8.28
N SER A 105 4.72 -6.44 -8.34
CA SER A 105 4.62 -7.73 -7.64
C SER A 105 4.46 -7.57 -6.12
N TRP A 106 5.11 -6.56 -5.51
CA TRP A 106 4.97 -6.32 -4.07
C TRP A 106 3.56 -5.89 -3.66
N MET A 107 2.81 -5.26 -4.56
CA MET A 107 1.41 -4.91 -4.32
C MET A 107 0.50 -6.12 -4.40
N GLU A 108 0.74 -7.03 -5.35
CA GLU A 108 -0.01 -8.28 -5.46
C GLU A 108 0.15 -9.14 -4.20
N GLU A 109 1.39 -9.36 -3.75
CA GLU A 109 1.70 -10.07 -2.50
C GLU A 109 0.98 -9.45 -1.29
N THR A 110 0.99 -8.11 -1.19
CA THR A 110 0.30 -7.39 -0.10
C THR A 110 -1.22 -7.53 -0.21
N GLY A 111 -1.76 -7.57 -1.43
CA GLY A 111 -3.18 -7.77 -1.69
C GLY A 111 -3.66 -9.17 -1.29
N GLU A 112 -2.89 -10.21 -1.60
CA GLU A 112 -3.19 -11.58 -1.17
C GLU A 112 -3.17 -11.73 0.35
N MET A 113 -2.14 -11.19 1.01
CA MET A 113 -2.06 -11.16 2.47
C MET A 113 -3.27 -10.43 3.08
N THR A 114 -3.68 -9.31 2.47
CA THR A 114 -4.88 -8.56 2.90
C THR A 114 -6.14 -9.42 2.79
N ARG A 115 -6.36 -10.11 1.66
CA ARG A 115 -7.51 -11.01 1.50
C ARG A 115 -7.50 -12.13 2.53
N PHE A 116 -6.34 -12.75 2.77
CA PHE A 116 -6.20 -13.79 3.78
C PHE A 116 -6.62 -13.29 5.16
N LEU A 117 -6.08 -12.13 5.60
CA LEU A 117 -6.37 -11.53 6.91
C LEU A 117 -7.85 -11.19 7.12
N TYR A 118 -8.57 -10.78 6.07
CA TYR A 118 -9.95 -10.31 6.17
C TYR A 118 -11.01 -11.29 5.61
N SER A 119 -10.61 -12.48 5.17
CA SER A 119 -11.52 -13.53 4.66
C SER A 119 -12.40 -14.17 5.74
N GLY A 120 -12.00 -14.06 7.02
CA GLY A 120 -12.69 -14.65 8.16
C GLY A 120 -13.76 -13.74 8.79
N ASN A 121 -13.92 -13.85 10.12
CA ASN A 121 -14.87 -13.01 10.85
C ASN A 121 -14.41 -11.53 10.86
N PRO A 122 -15.18 -10.59 10.30
CA PRO A 122 -14.75 -9.20 10.14
C PRO A 122 -14.60 -8.46 11.47
N VAL A 123 -15.42 -8.77 12.48
CA VAL A 123 -15.30 -8.17 13.82
C VAL A 123 -14.00 -8.62 14.47
N LEU A 124 -13.70 -9.92 14.39
CA LEU A 124 -12.46 -10.46 14.93
C LEU A 124 -11.23 -9.89 14.21
N ALA A 125 -11.27 -9.81 12.88
CA ALA A 125 -10.19 -9.20 12.09
C ALA A 125 -9.98 -7.72 12.46
N PHE A 126 -11.05 -6.96 12.64
CA PHE A 126 -10.97 -5.57 13.09
C PHE A 126 -10.31 -5.45 14.47
N LEU A 127 -10.71 -6.26 15.45
CA LEU A 127 -10.11 -6.22 16.80
C LEU A 127 -8.63 -6.60 16.77
N ILE A 128 -8.28 -7.63 16.00
CA ILE A 128 -6.91 -8.13 15.92
C ILE A 128 -5.99 -7.17 15.17
N VAL A 129 -6.44 -6.54 14.09
CA VAL A 129 -5.59 -5.65 13.28
C VAL A 129 -5.62 -4.20 13.76
N ALA A 130 -6.75 -3.70 14.27
CA ALA A 130 -6.88 -2.30 14.68
C ALA A 130 -6.58 -2.07 16.15
N VAL A 131 -7.16 -2.87 17.05
CA VAL A 131 -7.11 -2.60 18.50
C VAL A 131 -5.85 -3.16 19.14
N THR A 132 -5.52 -4.42 18.82
CA THR A 132 -4.44 -5.14 19.51
C THR A 132 -3.05 -4.50 19.30
N PRO A 133 -2.64 -4.14 18.06
CA PRO A 133 -1.35 -3.50 17.79
C PRO A 133 -1.27 -2.09 18.38
N ALA A 134 -2.39 -1.37 18.38
CA ALA A 134 -2.47 -0.04 18.99
C ALA A 134 -2.15 -0.04 20.49
N ILE A 135 -2.20 -1.21 21.15
CA ILE A 135 -1.79 -1.36 22.56
C ILE A 135 -0.40 -2.00 22.63
N CYS A 136 -0.22 -3.16 22.00
CA CYS A 136 0.96 -4.01 22.19
C CYS A 136 2.19 -3.47 21.47
N GLU A 137 2.05 -3.07 20.19
CA GLU A 137 3.15 -2.45 19.46
C GLU A 137 3.54 -1.10 20.05
N GLU A 138 2.58 -0.30 20.52
CA GLU A 138 2.89 0.95 21.22
C GLU A 138 3.66 0.70 22.52
N ALA A 139 3.28 -0.33 23.29
CA ALA A 139 3.98 -0.67 24.52
C ALA A 139 5.46 -1.02 24.25
N ILE A 140 5.76 -1.86 23.27
CA ILE A 140 7.15 -2.21 22.97
C ILE A 140 7.91 -1.07 22.30
N HIS A 141 7.32 -0.38 21.32
CA HIS A 141 8.02 0.67 20.57
C HIS A 141 8.09 1.99 21.34
N ARG A 142 6.95 2.57 21.73
CA ARG A 142 6.88 3.92 22.34
C ARG A 142 7.09 3.87 23.85
N GLY A 143 6.78 2.73 24.46
CA GLY A 143 7.11 2.47 25.85
C GLY A 143 8.58 2.07 26.02
N ALA A 144 8.90 0.81 25.74
CA ALA A 144 10.20 0.22 26.09
C ALA A 144 11.37 0.72 25.22
N ILE A 145 11.30 0.56 23.89
CA ILE A 145 12.40 0.89 22.98
C ILE A 145 12.69 2.40 23.00
N LEU A 146 11.68 3.25 22.83
CA LEU A 146 11.83 4.71 22.84
C LEU A 146 12.40 5.23 24.17
N SER A 147 12.08 4.61 25.29
CA SER A 147 12.65 4.97 26.60
C SER A 147 14.18 4.82 26.67
N CYS A 148 14.76 3.92 25.87
CA CYS A 148 16.22 3.76 25.74
C CYS A 148 16.90 4.93 25.03
N PHE A 149 16.15 5.65 24.19
CA PHE A 149 16.66 6.76 23.39
C PHE A 149 16.44 8.14 24.03
N ARG A 150 15.74 8.21 25.17
CA ARG A 150 15.44 9.48 25.88
C ARG A 150 16.68 10.29 26.29
N SER A 151 17.85 9.66 26.39
CA SER A 151 19.12 10.36 26.67
C SER A 151 19.68 11.13 25.47
N ILE A 152 19.17 10.88 24.25
CA ILE A 152 19.58 11.60 23.04
C ILE A 152 19.02 13.02 23.08
N LYS A 153 19.89 14.03 22.91
CA LYS A 153 19.48 15.46 23.00
C LYS A 153 18.66 15.95 21.80
N LYS A 154 18.78 15.29 20.65
CA LYS A 154 18.15 15.68 19.39
C LYS A 154 16.86 14.89 19.18
N ASP A 155 15.71 15.50 19.46
CA ASP A 155 14.39 14.86 19.29
C ASP A 155 14.19 14.27 17.89
N TRP A 156 14.63 14.97 16.82
CA TRP A 156 14.47 14.49 15.45
C TRP A 156 15.21 13.18 15.18
N LEU A 157 16.33 12.93 15.87
CA LEU A 157 17.09 11.70 15.73
C LEU A 157 16.37 10.52 16.40
N ILE A 158 15.73 10.76 17.55
CA ILE A 158 14.88 9.76 18.20
C ILE A 158 13.71 9.40 17.28
N VAL A 159 13.04 10.41 16.73
CA VAL A 159 11.91 10.22 15.80
C VAL A 159 12.33 9.44 14.55
N LEU A 160 13.48 9.76 13.96
CA LEU A 160 14.02 9.06 12.80
C LEU A 160 14.32 7.58 13.12
N ILE A 161 15.05 7.32 14.20
CA ILE A 161 15.38 5.94 14.62
C ILE A 161 14.09 5.16 14.86
N MET A 162 13.16 5.71 15.63
CA MET A 162 11.90 5.02 15.95
C MET A 162 11.04 4.76 14.71
N GLY A 163 11.02 5.69 13.75
CA GLY A 163 10.36 5.47 12.47
C GLY A 163 10.98 4.30 11.70
N LEU A 164 12.30 4.30 11.52
CA LEU A 164 13.00 3.23 10.81
C LEU A 164 12.80 1.86 11.47
N LEU A 165 12.92 1.77 12.80
CA LEU A 165 12.69 0.51 13.52
C LEU A 165 11.24 0.00 13.33
N PHE A 166 10.26 0.90 13.41
CA PHE A 166 8.86 0.53 13.19
C PHE A 166 8.59 0.06 11.76
N GLY A 167 9.22 0.70 10.76
CA GLY A 167 9.15 0.26 9.36
C GLY A 167 9.78 -1.10 9.13
N ILE A 168 10.94 -1.38 9.73
CA ILE A 168 11.62 -2.68 9.63
C ILE A 168 10.73 -3.80 10.22
N ASN A 169 10.07 -3.55 11.35
CA ASN A 169 9.21 -4.54 12.03
C ASN A 169 8.06 -5.07 11.15
N HIS A 170 7.66 -4.34 10.11
CA HIS A 170 6.58 -4.73 9.22
C HIS A 170 6.99 -5.73 8.13
N MET A 171 8.28 -6.00 7.96
CA MET A 171 8.81 -7.07 7.07
C MET A 171 8.26 -7.05 5.63
N SER A 172 7.88 -5.87 5.13
CA SER A 172 7.31 -5.69 3.80
C SER A 172 8.04 -4.54 3.10
N PRO A 173 8.76 -4.80 1.99
CA PRO A 173 9.45 -3.76 1.24
C PRO A 173 8.50 -2.64 0.76
N LEU A 174 7.30 -3.00 0.29
CA LEU A 174 6.26 -2.03 -0.11
C LEU A 174 5.85 -1.14 1.06
N ARG A 175 5.59 -1.73 2.23
CA ARG A 175 5.08 -1.00 3.40
C ARG A 175 6.17 -0.28 4.18
N PHE A 176 7.44 -0.60 3.98
CA PHE A 176 8.58 -0.15 4.79
C PHE A 176 8.60 1.38 4.96
N LEU A 177 8.65 2.15 3.86
CA LEU A 177 8.76 3.60 3.98
C LEU A 177 7.49 4.24 4.54
N GLY A 178 6.32 3.76 4.12
CA GLY A 178 5.04 4.27 4.62
C GLY A 178 4.88 4.06 6.13
N THR A 179 5.13 2.84 6.59
CA THR A 179 5.09 2.51 8.02
C THR A 179 6.21 3.23 8.77
N ALA A 180 7.39 3.45 8.20
CA ALA A 180 8.43 4.26 8.84
C ALA A 180 8.01 5.72 9.04
N ILE A 181 7.32 6.33 8.07
CA ILE A 181 6.77 7.70 8.19
C ILE A 181 5.72 7.77 9.31
N LEU A 182 4.75 6.86 9.31
CA LEU A 182 3.75 6.78 10.39
C LEU A 182 4.42 6.52 11.74
N GLY A 183 5.42 5.64 11.73
CA GLY A 183 6.23 5.28 12.89
C GLY A 183 6.92 6.49 13.51
N ALA A 184 7.47 7.36 12.66
CA ALA A 184 8.06 8.64 13.04
C ALA A 184 7.01 9.62 13.58
N ILE A 185 5.85 9.74 12.93
CA ILE A 185 4.75 10.63 13.36
C ILE A 185 4.27 10.26 14.78
N LEU A 186 3.98 8.99 15.01
CA LEU A 186 3.55 8.49 16.32
C LEU A 186 4.61 8.76 17.40
N SER A 187 5.88 8.51 17.07
CA SER A 187 7.00 8.75 17.97
C SER A 187 7.22 10.24 18.26
N PHE A 188 7.02 11.12 17.28
CA PHE A 188 7.09 12.57 17.46
C PHE A 188 6.11 13.04 18.52
N VAL A 189 4.86 12.56 18.49
CA VAL A 189 3.84 12.92 19.48
C VAL A 189 4.26 12.48 20.89
N VAL A 190 4.77 11.26 21.05
CA VAL A 190 5.25 10.77 22.35
C VAL A 190 6.49 11.54 22.83
N VAL A 191 7.43 11.86 21.94
CA VAL A 191 8.64 12.66 22.27
C VAL A 191 8.25 14.06 22.75
N LYS A 192 7.25 14.69 22.14
CA LYS A 192 6.82 16.05 22.49
C LYS A 192 5.89 16.10 23.69
N ARG A 193 5.01 15.12 23.87
CA ARG A 193 3.96 15.16 24.90
C ARG A 193 4.18 14.21 26.08
N ASN A 194 5.11 13.27 25.96
CA ASN A 194 5.33 12.20 26.93
C ASN A 194 4.00 11.53 27.34
N ASN A 195 3.19 11.17 26.34
CA ASN A 195 1.89 10.55 26.53
C ASN A 195 1.69 9.47 25.46
N ILE A 196 1.61 8.21 25.89
CA ILE A 196 1.47 7.08 24.97
C ILE A 196 0.04 6.94 24.44
N ILE A 197 -0.97 7.43 25.17
CA ILE A 197 -2.38 7.32 24.74
C ILE A 197 -2.62 8.02 23.40
N LEU A 198 -1.97 9.15 23.15
CA LEU A 198 -2.10 9.85 21.86
C LEU A 198 -1.57 9.00 20.70
N SER A 199 -0.46 8.29 20.88
CA SER A 199 0.04 7.39 19.82
C SER A 199 -0.82 6.14 19.68
N MET A 200 -1.32 5.56 20.78
CA MET A 200 -2.28 4.44 20.75
C MET A 200 -3.55 4.80 19.97
N LEU A 201 -4.14 5.97 20.21
CA LEU A 201 -5.32 6.43 19.49
C LEU A 201 -5.05 6.68 18.00
N MET A 202 -3.90 7.29 17.68
CA MET A 202 -3.50 7.52 16.28
C MET A 202 -3.24 6.20 15.54
N HIS A 203 -2.56 5.25 16.19
CA HIS A 203 -2.27 3.93 15.62
C HIS A 203 -3.58 3.13 15.44
N PHE A 204 -4.46 3.13 16.44
CA PHE A 204 -5.79 2.55 16.32
C PHE A 204 -6.56 3.16 15.16
N ALA A 205 -6.60 4.50 15.03
CA ALA A 205 -7.32 5.16 13.95
C ALA A 205 -6.77 4.77 12.57
N ASN A 206 -5.44 4.72 12.42
CA ASN A 206 -4.78 4.28 11.19
C ASN A 206 -5.15 2.85 10.81
N ASN A 207 -5.05 1.93 11.76
CA ASN A 207 -5.31 0.53 11.50
C ASN A 207 -6.81 0.24 11.39
N ALA A 208 -7.68 1.01 12.05
CA ALA A 208 -9.12 0.92 11.91
C ALA A 208 -9.56 1.30 10.49
N VAL A 209 -9.03 2.40 9.94
CA VAL A 209 -9.29 2.76 8.53
C VAL A 209 -8.80 1.67 7.58
N SER A 210 -7.59 1.16 7.80
CA SER A 210 -7.01 0.09 6.99
C SER A 210 -7.81 -1.22 7.09
N ALA A 211 -8.28 -1.58 8.29
CA ALA A 211 -9.06 -2.78 8.52
C ALA A 211 -10.46 -2.68 7.92
N LEU A 212 -11.14 -1.54 8.07
CA LEU A 212 -12.44 -1.31 7.44
C LEU A 212 -12.34 -1.36 5.91
N ALA A 213 -11.29 -0.75 5.33
CA ALA A 213 -11.03 -0.83 3.90
C ALA A 213 -10.77 -2.29 3.46
N GLY A 214 -9.94 -3.04 4.19
CA GLY A 214 -9.65 -4.44 3.91
C GLY A 214 -10.88 -5.34 3.98
N ILE A 215 -11.69 -5.19 5.03
CA ILE A 215 -12.97 -5.91 5.21
C ILE A 215 -13.93 -5.60 4.05
N TYR A 216 -14.04 -4.32 3.66
CA TYR A 216 -14.90 -3.91 2.56
C TYR A 216 -14.46 -4.53 1.23
N THR A 217 -13.16 -4.44 0.91
CA THR A 217 -12.57 -5.04 -0.31
C THR A 217 -12.79 -6.55 -0.36
N ALA A 218 -12.56 -7.26 0.76
CA ALA A 218 -12.77 -8.70 0.86
C ALA A 218 -14.25 -9.05 0.67
N LYS A 219 -15.17 -8.32 1.32
CA LYS A 219 -16.62 -8.56 1.21
C LYS A 219 -17.15 -8.33 -0.21
N MET A 220 -16.63 -7.34 -0.92
CA MET A 220 -17.06 -7.00 -2.28
C MET A 220 -16.34 -7.82 -3.36
N ASN A 221 -15.46 -8.76 -2.98
CA ASN A 221 -14.59 -9.51 -3.90
C ASN A 221 -13.86 -8.61 -4.90
N ILE A 222 -13.46 -7.40 -4.48
CA ILE A 222 -12.76 -6.47 -5.35
C ILE A 222 -11.35 -7.02 -5.58
N SER A 223 -11.09 -7.45 -6.81
CA SER A 223 -9.76 -7.83 -7.26
C SER A 223 -8.96 -6.57 -7.57
N PHE A 224 -7.78 -6.43 -6.95
CA PHE A 224 -6.82 -5.41 -7.35
C PHE A 224 -6.33 -5.76 -8.75
N ASN A 225 -6.67 -4.93 -9.73
CA ASN A 225 -6.14 -5.02 -11.07
C ASN A 225 -4.99 -4.01 -11.20
N ALA A 226 -3.75 -4.53 -11.19
CA ALA A 226 -2.53 -3.71 -11.27
C ALA A 226 -2.53 -2.81 -12.52
N SER A 227 -2.99 -3.32 -13.66
CA SER A 227 -3.04 -2.57 -14.92
C SER A 227 -3.98 -1.36 -14.89
N GLN A 228 -5.06 -1.42 -14.11
CA GLN A 228 -5.99 -0.30 -13.94
C GLN A 228 -5.63 0.61 -12.77
N SER A 229 -4.93 0.08 -11.77
CA SER A 229 -4.70 0.78 -10.49
C SER A 229 -3.34 1.47 -10.43
N LEU A 230 -2.32 1.00 -11.15
CA LEU A 230 -0.94 1.52 -11.10
C LEU A 230 -0.59 2.37 -12.31
N THR A 231 -1.45 3.34 -12.59
CA THR A 231 -1.29 4.23 -13.72
C THR A 231 -0.84 5.62 -13.27
N PRO A 232 -0.08 6.37 -14.11
CA PRO A 232 0.25 7.76 -13.83
C PRO A 232 -0.97 8.61 -13.49
N GLN A 233 -2.11 8.33 -14.11
CA GLN A 233 -3.37 9.02 -13.91
C GLN A 233 -3.89 8.87 -12.49
N VAL A 234 -3.94 7.64 -11.98
CA VAL A 234 -4.41 7.37 -10.62
C VAL A 234 -3.43 7.97 -9.60
N LEU A 235 -2.12 7.91 -9.86
CA LEU A 235 -1.13 8.63 -9.06
C LEU A 235 -1.40 10.15 -9.07
N GLY A 236 -1.75 10.71 -10.22
CA GLY A 236 -2.14 12.10 -10.38
C GLY A 236 -3.34 12.49 -9.53
N MET A 237 -4.38 11.65 -9.51
CA MET A 237 -5.56 11.84 -8.67
C MET A 237 -5.20 11.81 -7.16
N TYR A 238 -4.33 10.89 -6.73
CA TYR A 238 -3.88 10.84 -5.34
C TYR A 238 -3.01 12.05 -4.94
N LEU A 239 -2.18 12.56 -5.86
CA LEU A 239 -1.42 13.78 -5.63
C LEU A 239 -2.35 14.99 -5.43
N ILE A 240 -3.40 15.11 -6.25
CA ILE A 240 -4.42 16.18 -6.15
C ILE A 240 -5.21 16.04 -4.84
N ALA A 241 -5.70 14.85 -4.52
CA ALA A 241 -6.42 14.61 -3.26
C ALA A 241 -5.53 14.91 -2.04
N GLY A 242 -4.24 14.61 -2.14
CA GLY A 242 -3.23 14.82 -1.09
C GLY A 242 -2.67 16.24 -0.98
N VAL A 243 -3.10 17.23 -1.77
CA VAL A 243 -2.54 18.60 -1.77
C VAL A 243 -2.58 19.26 -0.39
N THR A 244 -3.57 18.90 0.44
CA THR A 244 -3.68 19.44 1.79
C THR A 244 -2.68 18.81 2.77
N ALA A 245 -2.11 17.64 2.47
CA ALA A 245 -1.29 16.87 3.40
C ALA A 245 -0.07 17.63 3.96
N PRO A 246 0.72 18.39 3.18
CA PRO A 246 1.82 19.19 3.72
C PRO A 246 1.36 20.26 4.72
N ILE A 247 0.22 20.90 4.45
CA ILE A 247 -0.34 21.95 5.31
C ILE A 247 -0.85 21.33 6.61
N LEU A 248 -1.59 20.22 6.52
CA LEU A 248 -2.07 19.47 7.68
C LEU A 248 -0.90 18.96 8.54
N PHE A 249 0.21 18.53 7.93
CA PHE A 249 1.40 18.12 8.64
C PHE A 249 1.97 19.25 9.51
N VAL A 250 2.19 20.41 8.91
CA VAL A 250 2.76 21.58 9.61
C VAL A 250 1.80 22.08 10.68
N LEU A 251 0.50 22.13 10.39
CA LEU A 251 -0.53 22.53 11.34
C LEU A 251 -0.61 21.55 12.53
N GLY A 252 -0.61 20.25 12.26
CA GLY A 252 -0.59 19.20 13.28
C GLY A 252 0.67 19.28 14.16
N CYS A 253 1.85 19.43 13.55
CA CYS A 253 3.11 19.65 14.27
C CYS A 253 3.03 20.89 15.17
N TRP A 254 2.44 21.99 14.69
CA TRP A 254 2.30 23.21 15.47
C TRP A 254 1.31 23.07 16.63
N LEU A 255 0.22 22.32 16.46
CA LEU A 255 -0.71 22.00 17.54
C LEU A 255 -0.05 21.11 18.61
N ILE A 256 0.77 20.14 18.21
CA ILE A 256 1.54 19.25 19.10
C ILE A 256 2.79 19.93 19.69
N ALA A 257 3.39 20.90 19.04
CA ALA A 257 4.58 21.57 19.55
C ALA A 257 4.64 22.99 18.97
N PRO A 258 4.01 23.98 19.61
CA PRO A 258 4.09 25.36 19.15
C PRO A 258 5.54 25.84 19.11
N GLU A 259 6.00 26.23 17.93
CA GLU A 259 7.35 26.77 17.70
C GLU A 259 7.32 28.18 17.09
N LYS A 260 8.42 28.93 17.25
CA LYS A 260 8.54 30.34 16.83
C LYS A 260 8.58 30.52 15.30
N HIS A 261 9.16 29.60 14.54
CA HIS A 261 9.37 29.73 13.08
C HIS A 261 8.23 29.13 12.24
N ARG A 262 6.97 29.43 12.57
CA ARG A 262 5.81 28.83 11.87
C ARG A 262 5.68 29.26 10.40
N LYS A 263 5.96 30.53 10.08
CA LYS A 263 5.70 31.10 8.74
C LYS A 263 6.49 30.40 7.64
N ILE A 264 7.78 30.11 7.89
CA ILE A 264 8.64 29.47 6.89
C ILE A 264 8.23 28.02 6.61
N ARG A 265 7.74 27.29 7.62
CA ARG A 265 7.24 25.92 7.44
C ARG A 265 5.95 25.89 6.63
N PHE A 266 5.04 26.83 6.87
CA PHE A 266 3.83 26.96 6.05
C PHE A 266 4.16 27.36 4.61
N LEU A 267 5.19 28.19 4.38
CA LEU A 267 5.66 28.50 3.04
C LEU A 267 6.16 27.24 2.32
N PHE A 268 7.05 26.44 2.94
CA PHE A 268 7.50 25.18 2.35
C PHE A 268 6.37 24.18 2.13
N ALA A 269 5.42 24.08 3.06
CA ALA A 269 4.23 23.25 2.88
C ALA A 269 3.37 23.73 1.69
N GLY A 270 3.20 25.05 1.52
CA GLY A 270 2.50 25.63 0.37
C GLY A 270 3.21 25.35 -0.95
N ILE A 271 4.54 25.46 -0.99
CA ILE A 271 5.33 25.11 -2.18
C ILE A 271 5.15 23.63 -2.52
N LEU A 272 5.29 22.74 -1.53
CA LEU A 272 5.11 21.29 -1.74
C LEU A 272 3.69 20.96 -2.20
N ALA A 273 2.67 21.57 -1.60
CA ALA A 273 1.27 21.43 -2.01
C ALA A 273 1.06 21.89 -3.45
N GLY A 274 1.65 23.02 -3.84
CA GLY A 274 1.62 23.52 -5.22
C GLY A 274 2.29 22.56 -6.21
N LEU A 275 3.46 22.01 -5.86
CA LEU A 275 4.12 20.99 -6.67
C LEU A 275 3.27 19.74 -6.82
N MET A 276 2.70 19.23 -5.73
CA MET A 276 1.78 18.08 -5.77
C MET A 276 0.58 18.35 -6.68
N PHE A 277 -0.02 19.53 -6.61
CA PHE A 277 -1.14 19.91 -7.46
C PHE A 277 -0.75 19.99 -8.95
N ILE A 278 0.36 20.66 -9.26
CA ILE A 278 0.85 20.81 -10.65
C ILE A 278 1.20 19.45 -11.23
N THR A 279 2.04 18.66 -10.54
CA THR A 279 2.42 17.32 -10.98
C THR A 279 1.20 16.42 -11.09
N GLY A 280 0.30 16.44 -10.10
CA GLY A 280 -0.92 15.65 -10.13
C GLY A 280 -1.83 16.00 -11.30
N SER A 281 -1.94 17.29 -11.63
CA SER A 281 -2.71 17.77 -12.79
C SER A 281 -2.09 17.30 -14.10
N ILE A 282 -0.77 17.40 -14.24
CA ILE A 282 -0.04 16.92 -15.44
C ILE A 282 -0.24 15.41 -15.63
N LEU A 283 -0.08 14.62 -14.56
CA LEU A 283 -0.21 13.16 -14.62
C LEU A 283 -1.65 12.71 -14.85
N THR A 284 -2.64 13.44 -14.33
CA THR A 284 -4.05 13.18 -14.64
C THR A 284 -4.39 13.60 -16.07
N ALA A 285 -3.74 14.64 -16.59
CA ALA A 285 -3.96 15.15 -17.94
C ALA A 285 -3.27 14.28 -19.02
N SER A 286 -2.20 13.56 -18.69
CA SER A 286 -1.43 12.78 -19.67
C SER A 286 -2.21 11.63 -20.30
N SER A 287 -3.31 11.15 -19.68
CA SER A 287 -4.27 10.24 -20.33
C SER A 287 -5.11 10.86 -21.45
N PHE A 288 -5.24 12.19 -21.50
CA PHE A 288 -5.87 12.86 -22.64
C PHE A 288 -4.93 12.94 -23.85
N SER A 289 -3.63 12.68 -23.65
CA SER A 289 -2.62 12.64 -24.72
C SER A 289 -2.26 11.21 -25.16
N ILE A 290 -2.72 10.18 -24.45
CA ILE A 290 -2.77 8.83 -25.00
C ILE A 290 -4.03 8.81 -25.86
N PRO A 291 -3.90 8.59 -27.17
CA PRO A 291 -5.09 8.47 -27.97
C PRO A 291 -6.02 7.43 -27.39
N LYS A 292 -7.32 7.75 -27.32
CA LYS A 292 -8.32 6.81 -26.82
C LYS A 292 -8.16 5.49 -27.57
N ALA A 293 -8.20 4.39 -26.82
CA ALA A 293 -8.35 3.07 -27.41
C ALA A 293 -9.48 3.14 -28.44
N ILE A 294 -9.18 2.89 -29.71
CA ILE A 294 -10.24 2.76 -30.72
C ILE A 294 -11.03 1.48 -30.46
N VAL A 295 -10.39 0.50 -29.80
CA VAL A 295 -11.00 -0.72 -29.31
C VAL A 295 -10.56 -0.99 -27.90
N GLN A 296 -11.52 -1.18 -27.00
CA GLN A 296 -11.30 -1.78 -25.68
C GLN A 296 -12.47 -2.71 -25.39
N SER A 297 -12.35 -3.95 -25.84
CA SER A 297 -13.41 -4.94 -25.79
C SER A 297 -13.03 -6.11 -24.89
N GLN A 298 -13.98 -6.54 -24.07
CA GLN A 298 -13.88 -7.79 -23.29
C GLN A 298 -14.99 -8.72 -23.76
N ILE A 299 -14.60 -9.82 -24.39
CA ILE A 299 -15.51 -10.78 -25.02
C ILE A 299 -15.35 -12.12 -24.30
N SER A 300 -16.47 -12.81 -24.06
CA SER A 300 -16.47 -14.19 -23.60
C SER A 300 -17.36 -15.00 -24.51
N TYR A 301 -16.87 -16.15 -24.94
CA TYR A 301 -17.62 -17.09 -25.76
C TYR A 301 -17.26 -18.53 -25.35
N GLU A 302 -18.06 -19.49 -25.81
CA GLU A 302 -17.82 -20.91 -25.57
C GLU A 302 -17.23 -21.52 -26.84
N VAL A 303 -16.04 -22.11 -26.73
CA VAL A 303 -15.36 -22.74 -27.86
C VAL A 303 -15.99 -24.12 -28.08
N THR A 304 -16.69 -24.31 -29.20
CA THR A 304 -17.32 -25.58 -29.56
C THR A 304 -16.58 -26.24 -30.73
N ALA A 305 -16.88 -27.50 -31.03
CA ALA A 305 -16.29 -28.16 -32.19
C ALA A 305 -16.73 -27.53 -33.53
N ASP A 306 -17.96 -26.99 -33.57
CA ASP A 306 -18.58 -26.40 -34.76
C ASP A 306 -18.27 -24.91 -34.91
N ASP A 307 -18.01 -24.21 -33.81
CA ASP A 307 -17.68 -22.78 -33.77
C ASP A 307 -16.53 -22.52 -32.80
N ARG A 308 -15.34 -22.25 -33.37
CA ARG A 308 -14.06 -22.11 -32.66
C ARG A 308 -13.51 -20.69 -32.69
N ASN A 309 -14.13 -19.79 -33.46
CA ASN A 309 -13.55 -18.51 -33.75
C ASN A 309 -14.37 -17.40 -33.11
N CYS A 310 -13.70 -16.34 -32.72
CA CYS A 310 -14.35 -15.12 -32.26
C CYS A 310 -13.90 -13.97 -33.15
N GLU A 311 -14.85 -13.26 -33.73
CA GLU A 311 -14.59 -12.14 -34.64
C GLU A 311 -15.05 -10.82 -34.03
N MET A 312 -14.35 -9.74 -34.37
CA MET A 312 -14.73 -8.39 -34.00
C MET A 312 -14.13 -7.40 -35.00
N ASP A 313 -14.94 -6.41 -35.35
CA ASP A 313 -14.54 -5.37 -36.29
C ASP A 313 -14.33 -4.05 -35.57
N PHE A 314 -13.44 -3.23 -36.11
CA PHE A 314 -13.22 -1.87 -35.64
C PHE A 314 -12.77 -0.93 -36.74
N ASP A 315 -13.07 0.35 -36.55
CA ASP A 315 -12.70 1.41 -37.47
C ASP A 315 -11.53 2.25 -36.92
N VAL A 316 -10.62 2.61 -37.81
CA VAL A 316 -9.52 3.55 -37.55
C VAL A 316 -9.88 4.88 -38.19
N GLU A 317 -10.07 5.92 -37.37
CA GLU A 317 -10.42 7.27 -37.85
C GLU A 317 -9.19 8.14 -38.18
N GLU A 318 -8.02 7.81 -37.61
CA GLU A 318 -6.77 8.56 -37.79
C GLU A 318 -5.60 7.61 -38.04
N GLU A 319 -4.81 7.89 -39.08
CA GLU A 319 -3.59 7.14 -39.38
C GLU A 319 -2.48 7.47 -38.37
N ARG A 320 -2.06 6.46 -37.60
CA ARG A 320 -0.94 6.53 -36.65
C ARG A 320 -0.44 5.14 -36.28
N ASN A 321 0.62 5.08 -35.49
CA ASN A 321 1.08 3.84 -34.85
C ASN A 321 0.14 3.43 -33.71
N TYR A 322 -0.49 2.28 -33.86
CA TYR A 322 -1.33 1.66 -32.83
C TYR A 322 -0.59 0.51 -32.15
N SER A 323 -0.75 0.40 -30.83
CA SER A 323 -0.37 -0.76 -30.06
C SER A 323 -1.57 -1.70 -29.94
N ILE A 324 -1.44 -2.91 -30.45
CA ILE A 324 -2.46 -3.95 -30.36
C ILE A 324 -2.05 -4.91 -29.25
N MET A 325 -2.94 -5.15 -28.30
CA MET A 325 -2.75 -6.12 -27.22
C MET A 325 -3.95 -7.05 -27.17
N VAL A 326 -3.68 -8.35 -27.14
CA VAL A 326 -4.68 -9.40 -26.99
C VAL A 326 -4.29 -10.26 -25.81
N VAL A 327 -5.19 -10.45 -24.86
CA VAL A 327 -4.99 -11.31 -23.69
C VAL A 327 -6.18 -12.25 -23.56
N ILE A 328 -5.91 -13.55 -23.54
CA ILE A 328 -6.91 -14.61 -23.39
C ILE A 328 -6.65 -15.35 -22.09
N THR A 329 -7.64 -15.32 -21.20
CA THR A 329 -7.64 -16.09 -19.95
C THR A 329 -8.67 -17.21 -20.06
N GLY A 330 -8.21 -18.46 -19.90
CA GLY A 330 -9.00 -19.66 -20.12
C GLY A 330 -8.22 -20.91 -19.73
N LYS A 331 -8.52 -22.03 -20.37
CA LYS A 331 -7.82 -23.30 -20.17
C LYS A 331 -6.33 -23.17 -20.50
N LYS A 332 -5.48 -23.61 -19.57
CA LYS A 332 -4.01 -23.39 -19.62
C LYS A 332 -3.32 -24.02 -20.85
N GLU A 333 -3.83 -25.15 -21.32
CA GLU A 333 -3.23 -25.89 -22.45
C GLU A 333 -3.78 -25.45 -23.81
N ALA A 334 -4.87 -24.67 -23.82
CA ALA A 334 -5.52 -24.21 -25.03
C ALA A 334 -4.59 -23.32 -25.86
N GLU A 335 -4.68 -23.48 -27.18
CA GLU A 335 -3.91 -22.72 -28.15
C GLU A 335 -4.82 -21.75 -28.88
N TYR A 336 -4.32 -20.52 -29.06
CA TYR A 336 -5.03 -19.45 -29.72
C TYR A 336 -4.10 -18.73 -30.69
N ALA A 337 -4.64 -18.23 -31.79
CA ALA A 337 -3.96 -17.33 -32.70
C ALA A 337 -4.78 -16.05 -32.91
N PHE A 338 -4.08 -14.93 -33.11
CA PHE A 338 -4.68 -13.64 -33.43
C PHE A 338 -4.41 -13.30 -34.88
N VAL A 339 -5.47 -12.93 -35.58
CA VAL A 339 -5.42 -12.49 -36.97
C VAL A 339 -6.04 -11.10 -37.08
N LEU A 340 -5.35 -10.22 -37.81
CA LEU A 340 -5.84 -8.89 -38.18
C LEU A 340 -5.84 -8.77 -39.70
N LYS A 341 -6.98 -8.39 -40.28
CA LYS A 341 -7.13 -8.13 -41.71
C LYS A 341 -7.59 -6.69 -41.95
N ASP A 342 -7.17 -6.10 -43.07
CA ASP A 342 -7.68 -4.80 -43.53
C ASP A 342 -9.04 -4.95 -44.26
N GLU A 343 -9.67 -3.83 -44.61
CA GLU A 343 -10.95 -3.77 -45.35
C GLU A 343 -10.92 -4.53 -46.70
N LYS A 344 -9.73 -4.70 -47.29
CA LYS A 344 -9.53 -5.44 -48.55
C LYS A 344 -9.31 -6.94 -48.32
N GLY A 345 -9.28 -7.39 -47.07
CA GLY A 345 -9.03 -8.78 -46.68
C GLY A 345 -7.55 -9.17 -46.64
N ASN A 346 -6.61 -8.23 -46.78
CA ASN A 346 -5.20 -8.52 -46.65
C ASN A 346 -4.86 -8.79 -45.19
N THR A 347 -4.11 -9.86 -44.94
CA THR A 347 -3.68 -10.23 -43.58
C THR A 347 -2.48 -9.37 -43.17
N LEU A 348 -2.65 -8.58 -42.12
CA LEU A 348 -1.61 -7.72 -41.54
C LEU A 348 -0.87 -8.42 -40.40
N ILE A 349 -1.60 -9.19 -39.59
CA ILE A 349 -1.06 -10.00 -38.50
C ILE A 349 -1.68 -11.38 -38.60
N ASP A 350 -0.85 -12.41 -38.52
CA ASP A 350 -1.25 -13.79 -38.27
C ASP A 350 -0.20 -14.41 -37.35
N SER A 351 -0.50 -14.46 -36.05
CA SER A 351 0.47 -14.91 -35.05
C SER A 351 -0.20 -15.77 -33.99
N PRO A 352 0.43 -16.88 -33.55
CA PRO A 352 0.02 -17.57 -32.34
C PRO A 352 0.19 -16.64 -31.13
N LEU A 353 -0.64 -16.82 -30.11
CA LEU A 353 -0.47 -16.15 -28.82
C LEU A 353 0.61 -16.87 -27.99
N GLU A 354 1.44 -16.09 -27.30
CA GLU A 354 2.44 -16.61 -26.38
C GLU A 354 1.81 -17.09 -25.07
N LYS A 355 2.18 -18.29 -24.63
CA LYS A 355 1.74 -18.86 -23.34
C LYS A 355 2.51 -18.22 -22.18
N THR A 356 1.80 -17.53 -21.29
CA THR A 356 2.31 -17.04 -20.01
C THR A 356 1.85 -17.92 -18.85
N LEU A 357 2.25 -17.60 -17.61
CA LEU A 357 1.86 -18.36 -16.41
C LEU A 357 0.33 -18.42 -16.20
N THR A 358 -0.40 -17.40 -16.61
CA THR A 358 -1.83 -17.20 -16.31
C THR A 358 -2.71 -16.90 -17.53
N ALA A 359 -2.13 -16.65 -18.71
CA ALA A 359 -2.87 -16.27 -19.91
C ALA A 359 -2.12 -16.62 -21.22
N ASN A 360 -2.84 -16.61 -22.34
CA ASN A 360 -2.24 -16.51 -23.68
C ASN A 360 -2.24 -15.03 -24.09
N ALA A 361 -1.12 -14.49 -24.58
CA ALA A 361 -1.00 -13.06 -24.88
C ALA A 361 -0.31 -12.79 -26.22
N PHE A 362 -0.68 -11.70 -26.87
CA PHE A 362 -0.02 -11.14 -28.04
C PHE A 362 0.07 -9.62 -27.88
N SER A 363 1.18 -9.04 -28.29
CA SER A 363 1.35 -7.59 -28.36
C SER A 363 2.22 -7.23 -29.54
N ASP A 364 1.77 -6.26 -30.34
CA ASP A 364 2.55 -5.71 -31.45
C ASP A 364 2.23 -4.23 -31.69
N LYS A 365 3.04 -3.55 -32.50
CA LYS A 365 2.86 -2.17 -32.90
C LYS A 365 2.87 -2.06 -34.42
N LEU A 366 1.79 -1.51 -34.98
CA LEU A 366 1.66 -1.32 -36.42
C LEU A 366 1.09 0.07 -36.71
N GLU A 367 1.54 0.66 -37.81
CA GLU A 367 0.91 1.85 -38.39
C GLU A 367 -0.34 1.40 -39.17
N LEU A 368 -1.52 1.85 -38.71
CA LEU A 368 -2.78 1.52 -39.35
C LEU A 368 -3.32 2.76 -40.08
N PRO A 369 -3.48 2.71 -41.42
CA PRO A 369 -4.23 3.72 -42.17
C PRO A 369 -5.70 3.85 -41.72
N VAL A 370 -6.34 4.94 -42.14
CA VAL A 370 -7.78 5.13 -41.95
C VAL A 370 -8.56 4.06 -42.72
N GLY A 371 -9.44 3.34 -42.05
CA GLY A 371 -10.24 2.25 -42.65
C GLY A 371 -10.84 1.29 -41.62
N SER A 372 -11.58 0.30 -42.11
CA SER A 372 -12.16 -0.76 -41.29
C SER A 372 -11.23 -1.97 -41.20
N TYR A 373 -11.20 -2.61 -40.04
CA TYR A 373 -10.34 -3.74 -39.74
C TYR A 373 -11.13 -4.87 -39.12
N HIS A 374 -10.79 -6.09 -39.53
CA HIS A 374 -11.41 -7.32 -39.07
C HIS A 374 -10.43 -8.11 -38.21
N THR A 375 -10.83 -8.40 -36.97
CA THR A 375 -10.05 -9.25 -36.06
C THR A 375 -10.69 -10.61 -35.92
N GLU A 376 -9.85 -11.64 -35.89
CA GLU A 376 -10.27 -13.03 -35.72
C GLU A 376 -9.35 -13.70 -34.69
N ILE A 377 -9.95 -14.25 -33.64
CA ILE A 377 -9.29 -15.14 -32.69
C ILE A 377 -9.59 -16.56 -33.11
N ARG A 378 -8.56 -17.31 -33.48
CA ARG A 378 -8.68 -18.72 -33.89
C ARG A 378 -8.29 -19.62 -32.73
N ALA A 379 -9.23 -20.41 -32.24
CA ALA A 379 -8.96 -21.39 -31.20
C ALA A 379 -8.56 -22.75 -31.80
N GLY A 380 -7.49 -23.34 -31.27
CA GLY A 380 -7.05 -24.69 -31.63
C GLY A 380 -7.97 -25.77 -31.08
N GLU A 381 -7.81 -27.02 -31.52
CA GLU A 381 -8.62 -28.14 -31.03
C GLU A 381 -8.50 -28.35 -29.51
N SER A 382 -7.35 -28.02 -28.92
CA SER A 382 -7.11 -28.11 -27.47
C SER A 382 -8.00 -27.17 -26.64
N ALA A 383 -8.58 -26.15 -27.28
CA ALA A 383 -9.45 -25.15 -26.69
C ALA A 383 -10.93 -25.56 -26.68
N VAL A 384 -11.33 -26.65 -27.34
CA VAL A 384 -12.74 -27.08 -27.37
C VAL A 384 -13.24 -27.37 -25.94
N GLY A 385 -14.38 -26.80 -25.60
CA GLY A 385 -14.99 -26.81 -24.26
C GLY A 385 -14.47 -25.73 -23.31
N ASP A 386 -13.56 -24.86 -23.75
CA ASP A 386 -13.12 -23.69 -22.97
C ASP A 386 -14.14 -22.54 -23.04
N LYS A 387 -14.13 -21.69 -22.01
CA LYS A 387 -14.91 -20.45 -21.95
C LYS A 387 -13.99 -19.26 -21.73
N PRO A 388 -13.15 -18.93 -22.73
CA PRO A 388 -12.15 -17.89 -22.56
C PRO A 388 -12.76 -16.52 -22.31
N GLN A 389 -12.06 -15.70 -21.54
CA GLN A 389 -12.23 -14.25 -21.54
C GLN A 389 -11.11 -13.63 -22.37
N ILE A 390 -11.51 -12.99 -23.47
CA ILE A 390 -10.63 -12.30 -24.41
C ILE A 390 -10.70 -10.81 -24.11
N THR A 391 -9.54 -10.19 -23.91
CA THR A 391 -9.37 -8.74 -23.86
C THR A 391 -8.61 -8.30 -25.09
N ILE A 392 -9.21 -7.44 -25.91
CA ILE A 392 -8.56 -6.81 -27.07
C ILE A 392 -8.48 -5.31 -26.82
N VAL A 393 -7.28 -4.76 -26.93
CA VAL A 393 -7.02 -3.32 -26.79
C VAL A 393 -6.21 -2.86 -28.00
N VAL A 394 -6.72 -1.83 -28.70
CA VAL A 394 -6.04 -1.16 -29.80
C VAL A 394 -5.90 0.32 -29.45
N ASN A 395 -4.67 0.76 -29.15
CA ASN A 395 -4.34 2.08 -28.60
C ASN A 395 -3.43 2.91 -29.50
#